data_AF-A0A2P4SBH0-F1
#
_entry.id   AF-A0A2P4SBH0-F1
#
_cell.length_a   1.000
_cell.length_b   1.000
_cell.length_c   1.000
_cell.angle_alpha   90.00
_cell.angle_beta   90.00
_cell.angle_gamma   90.00
#
_symmetry.space_group_name_H-M   'P 1'
#
loop_
_entity.id
_entity.type
_entity.pdbx_description
1 polymer ?
#
loop_
_entity_poly.entity_id
_entity_poly.type
_entity_poly.pdbx_seq_one_letter_code
_entity_poly.pdbx_strand_id
1 'polypeptide(L)'
;MAAVRRGAAALVARLRAALPSGIAFPYRVELKAGKKYATAAVLFFFASQPFCDGAHRTLAPDRAPLRFTAEADGKVWLCGCKRTRGPPRCDGSHLRLWEAGRGARR
;
A
#
# COMPACT_ATOMS: atom_id res chain seq x y z
N MET A 1 -22.89 17.65 11.29
CA MET A 1 -21.90 16.55 11.07
C MET A 1 -21.97 15.85 9.70
N ALA A 2 -22.97 16.08 8.84
CA ALA A 2 -23.03 15.47 7.50
C ALA A 2 -22.24 16.23 6.40
N ALA A 3 -22.06 17.55 6.54
CA ALA A 3 -21.40 18.40 5.53
C ALA A 3 -19.88 18.16 5.42
N VAL A 4 -19.18 17.90 6.53
CA VAL A 4 -17.74 17.63 6.56
C VAL A 4 -17.37 16.31 5.85
N ARG A 5 -18.28 15.32 5.87
CA ARG A 5 -18.07 14.00 5.25
C ARG A 5 -18.12 14.05 3.71
N ARG A 6 -18.89 14.98 3.13
CA ARG A 6 -19.03 15.13 1.66
C ARG A 6 -17.78 15.76 1.02
N GLY A 7 -17.07 16.64 1.73
CA GLY A 7 -15.83 17.27 1.24
C GLY A 7 -14.65 16.31 1.14
N ALA A 8 -14.51 15.39 2.11
CA ALA A 8 -13.42 14.42 2.12
C ALA A 8 -13.50 13.41 0.96
N ALA A 9 -14.70 12.91 0.63
CA ALA A 9 -14.90 11.98 -0.48
C ALA A 9 -14.55 12.60 -1.85
N ALA A 10 -14.98 13.85 -2.08
CA ALA A 10 -14.66 14.60 -3.30
C ALA A 10 -13.16 14.95 -3.40
N LEU A 11 -12.53 15.29 -2.27
CA LEU A 11 -11.08 15.52 -2.19
C LEU A 11 -10.28 14.25 -2.50
N VAL A 12 -10.68 13.10 -1.95
CA VAL A 12 -10.05 11.79 -2.23
C VAL A 12 -10.23 11.39 -3.70
N ALA A 13 -11.39 11.69 -4.31
CA ALA A 13 -11.62 11.44 -5.74
C ALA A 13 -10.72 12.32 -6.64
N ARG A 14 -10.53 13.59 -6.28
CA ARG A 14 -9.64 14.51 -7.01
C ARG A 14 -8.16 14.14 -6.85
N LEU A 15 -7.75 13.74 -5.65
CA LEU A 15 -6.39 13.24 -5.40
C LEU A 15 -6.11 11.92 -6.14
N ARG A 16 -7.11 11.03 -6.28
CA ARG A 16 -7.02 9.80 -7.08
C ARG A 16 -6.79 10.05 -8.58
N ALA A 17 -7.39 11.10 -9.12
CA ALA A 17 -7.23 11.46 -10.53
C ALA A 17 -5.90 12.19 -10.82
N ALA A 18 -5.33 12.86 -9.80
CA ALA A 18 -4.11 13.65 -9.93
C ALA A 18 -2.82 12.89 -9.59
N LEU A 19 -2.90 11.77 -8.87
CA LEU A 19 -1.75 10.92 -8.60
C LEU A 19 -1.49 10.02 -9.81
N PRO A 20 -0.28 10.01 -10.40
CA PRO A 20 0.03 9.06 -11.44
C PRO A 20 -0.28 7.68 -10.87
N SER A 21 -0.99 6.86 -11.65
CA SER A 21 -1.14 5.43 -11.41
C SER A 21 0.23 4.74 -11.61
N GLY A 22 1.24 5.24 -10.90
CA GLY A 22 2.60 4.78 -10.93
C GLY A 22 2.59 3.36 -10.43
N ILE A 23 3.12 2.47 -11.25
CA ILE A 23 3.37 1.09 -10.87
C ILE A 23 4.05 1.11 -9.50
N ALA A 24 3.34 0.67 -8.47
CA ALA A 24 3.86 0.63 -7.12
C ALA A 24 4.81 -0.57 -7.00
N PHE A 25 6.11 -0.28 -7.13
CA PHE A 25 7.19 -1.26 -6.99
C PHE A 25 7.34 -1.75 -5.53
N PRO A 26 7.95 -2.93 -5.31
CA PRO A 26 8.19 -3.42 -3.97
C PRO A 26 9.20 -2.56 -3.20
N TYR A 27 9.05 -2.51 -1.87
CA TYR A 27 9.92 -1.76 -0.98
C TYR A 27 10.94 -2.69 -0.33
N ARG A 28 12.23 -2.41 -0.52
CA ARG A 28 13.29 -3.09 0.24
C ARG A 28 13.34 -2.49 1.63
N VAL A 29 13.15 -3.33 2.65
CA VAL A 29 13.24 -2.92 4.05
C VAL A 29 14.12 -3.87 4.83
N GLU A 30 14.73 -3.36 5.89
CA GLU A 30 15.46 -4.16 6.86
C GLU A 30 14.56 -4.47 8.05
N LEU A 31 14.40 -5.74 8.34
CA LEU A 31 13.62 -6.23 9.47
C LEU A 31 14.53 -6.69 10.60
N LYS A 32 14.03 -6.54 11.83
CA LYS A 32 14.66 -7.03 13.06
C LYS A 32 13.81 -8.15 13.66
N ALA A 33 14.44 -9.28 13.99
CA ALA A 33 13.82 -10.43 14.60
C ALA A 33 13.04 -10.03 15.87
N GLY A 34 11.86 -10.62 16.05
CA GLY A 34 10.97 -10.33 17.17
C GLY A 34 10.26 -8.97 17.09
N LYS A 35 10.63 -8.08 16.17
CA LYS A 35 9.94 -6.78 16.01
C LYS A 35 8.63 -6.96 15.25
N LYS A 36 7.59 -6.31 15.77
CA LYS A 36 6.25 -6.26 15.18
C LYS A 36 6.18 -5.12 14.16
N TYR A 37 5.69 -5.45 12.97
CA TYR A 37 5.49 -4.51 11.86
C TYR A 37 4.03 -4.50 11.44
N ALA A 38 3.56 -3.35 10.96
CA ALA A 38 2.23 -3.19 10.39
C ALA A 38 2.36 -2.61 8.98
N THR A 39 1.84 -3.31 7.98
CA THR A 39 1.88 -2.89 6.57
C THR A 39 0.50 -2.47 6.11
N ALA A 40 0.46 -1.48 5.22
CA ALA A 40 -0.79 -1.08 4.58
C ALA A 40 -1.25 -2.22 3.66
N ALA A 41 -2.32 -2.92 4.05
CA ALA A 41 -2.75 -4.15 3.38
C ALA A 41 -3.26 -3.92 1.95
N VAL A 42 -3.95 -2.80 1.69
CA VAL A 42 -4.81 -2.66 0.49
C VAL A 42 -4.89 -1.24 -0.08
N LEU A 43 -4.07 -0.30 0.38
CA LEU A 43 -4.18 1.11 -0.01
C LEU A 43 -2.84 1.63 -0.50
N PHE A 44 -2.88 2.31 -1.64
CA PHE A 44 -1.73 2.88 -2.34
C PHE A 44 -1.44 4.33 -1.94
N PHE A 45 -2.34 4.95 -1.16
CA PHE A 45 -2.38 6.40 -0.95
C PHE A 45 -1.71 6.85 0.36
N PHE A 46 -1.05 5.94 1.08
CA PHE A 46 -0.39 6.29 2.34
C PHE A 46 1.00 6.84 2.09
N ALA A 47 1.30 8.00 2.68
CA ALA A 47 2.57 8.70 2.53
C ALA A 47 3.77 7.90 3.08
N SER A 48 3.51 6.92 3.96
CA SER A 48 4.50 6.14 4.71
C SER A 48 4.65 4.68 4.25
N GLN A 49 4.27 4.38 3.01
CA GLN A 49 4.52 3.06 2.41
C GLN A 49 5.98 2.61 2.63
N PRO A 50 6.22 1.34 3.01
CA PRO A 50 5.28 0.21 3.04
C PRO A 50 4.52 0.04 4.36
N PHE A 51 4.81 0.84 5.39
CA PHE A 51 4.25 0.69 6.72
C PHE A 51 2.97 1.50 6.91
N CYS A 52 2.19 1.15 7.92
CA CYS A 52 0.98 1.86 8.28
C CYS A 52 1.29 3.04 9.20
N ASP A 53 0.96 4.27 8.79
CA ASP A 53 1.00 5.49 9.62
C ASP A 53 -0.25 5.72 10.48
N GLY A 54 -1.30 4.92 10.29
CA GLY A 54 -2.55 5.05 11.03
C GLY A 54 -3.63 5.87 10.33
N ALA A 55 -3.35 6.46 9.16
CA ALA A 55 -4.34 7.20 8.39
C ALA A 55 -5.51 6.32 7.88
N HIS A 56 -5.38 4.98 7.92
CA HIS A 56 -6.52 4.07 7.67
C HIS A 56 -7.67 4.34 8.65
N ARG A 57 -7.40 4.74 9.89
CA ARG A 57 -8.45 4.99 10.88
C ARG A 57 -9.43 6.09 10.45
N THR A 58 -8.96 7.06 9.65
CA THR A 58 -9.77 8.19 9.19
C THR A 58 -10.21 8.03 7.74
N LEU A 59 -9.34 7.53 6.86
CA LEU A 59 -9.60 7.44 5.42
C LEU A 59 -10.26 6.13 4.99
N ALA A 60 -10.10 5.06 5.76
CA ALA A 60 -10.61 3.72 5.44
C ALA A 60 -10.75 2.86 6.71
N PRO A 61 -11.68 3.21 7.62
CA PRO A 61 -11.81 2.57 8.94
C PRO A 61 -12.16 1.08 8.87
N ASP A 62 -12.74 0.64 7.76
CA ASP A 62 -13.03 -0.76 7.41
C ASP A 62 -11.80 -1.56 6.97
N ARG A 63 -10.63 -0.91 6.79
CA ARG A 63 -9.41 -1.53 6.28
C ARG A 63 -8.32 -1.56 7.34
N ALA A 64 -8.21 -2.71 8.01
CA ALA A 64 -7.14 -2.95 8.97
C ALA A 64 -5.77 -3.17 8.28
N PRO A 65 -4.67 -2.68 8.86
CA PRO A 65 -3.32 -2.99 8.39
C PRO A 65 -2.96 -4.44 8.71
N LEU A 66 -2.15 -5.06 7.84
CA LEU A 66 -1.63 -6.40 8.08
C LEU A 66 -0.47 -6.31 9.08
N ARG A 67 -0.61 -6.99 10.21
CA ARG A 67 0.42 -7.08 11.24
C ARG A 67 1.19 -8.38 11.10
N PHE A 68 2.51 -8.31 11.22
CA PHE A 68 3.37 -9.49 11.23
C PHE A 68 4.57 -9.26 12.15
N THR A 69 5.14 -10.34 12.65
CA THR A 69 6.40 -10.31 13.40
C THR A 69 7.50 -10.82 12.49
N ALA A 70 8.64 -10.14 12.46
CA ALA A 70 9.79 -10.66 11.74
C ALA A 70 10.43 -11.81 12.52
N GLU A 71 10.60 -12.97 11.89
CA GLU A 71 11.19 -14.15 12.52
C GLU A 71 12.72 -14.05 12.60
N ALA A 72 13.34 -13.34 11.67
CA ALA A 72 14.79 -13.17 11.58
C ALA A 72 15.16 -11.74 11.16
N ASP A 73 16.39 -11.36 11.51
CA ASP A 73 17.03 -10.17 10.97
C ASP A 73 17.27 -10.35 9.47
N GLY A 74 16.96 -9.35 8.66
CA GLY A 74 17.26 -9.43 7.24
C GLY A 74 16.57 -8.40 6.35
N LYS A 75 17.07 -8.32 5.13
CA LYS A 75 16.52 -7.47 4.09
C LYS A 75 15.43 -8.24 3.34
N VAL A 76 14.21 -7.70 3.33
CA VAL A 76 13.08 -8.29 2.62
C VAL A 76 12.44 -7.29 1.67
N TRP A 77 11.70 -7.82 0.70
CA TRP A 77 10.89 -7.02 -0.22
C TRP A 77 9.42 -7.07 0.20
N LEU A 78 8.89 -5.94 0.63
CA LEU A 78 7.47 -5.79 0.97
C LEU A 78 6.67 -5.34 -0.25
N CYS A 79 5.42 -5.80 -0.34
CA CYS A 79 4.54 -5.49 -1.45
C CYS A 79 4.09 -4.02 -1.44
N GLY A 80 4.52 -3.26 -2.45
CA GLY A 80 4.00 -1.92 -2.74
C GLY A 80 2.75 -1.93 -3.62
N CYS A 81 2.64 -2.90 -4.55
CA CYS A 81 1.54 -2.96 -5.51
C CYS A 81 0.20 -3.45 -4.96
N LYS A 82 0.13 -3.92 -3.72
CA LYS A 82 -1.09 -4.46 -3.07
C LYS A 82 -1.85 -5.53 -3.89
N ARG A 83 -1.16 -6.22 -4.80
CA ARG A 83 -1.68 -7.34 -5.60
C ARG A 83 -0.98 -8.68 -5.30
N THR A 84 -0.12 -8.71 -4.28
CA THR A 84 0.54 -9.96 -3.86
C THR A 84 -0.48 -10.98 -3.37
N ARG A 85 -0.26 -12.25 -3.69
CA ARG A 85 -1.01 -13.38 -3.12
C ARG A 85 -0.44 -13.85 -1.78
N GLY A 86 0.79 -13.44 -1.45
CA GLY A 86 1.50 -13.79 -0.22
C GLY A 86 1.88 -12.56 0.61
N PRO A 87 0.91 -11.82 1.16
CA PRO A 87 1.20 -10.62 1.94
C PRO A 87 1.94 -10.98 3.25
N PRO A 88 2.84 -10.12 3.76
CA PRO A 88 3.18 -8.78 3.27
C PRO A 88 4.25 -8.74 2.16
N ARG A 89 4.76 -9.90 1.73
CA ARG A 89 5.94 -10.00 0.85
C ARG A 89 5.57 -9.76 -0.63
N CYS A 90 6.56 -9.33 -1.40
CA CYS A 90 6.44 -9.23 -2.85
C CYS A 90 6.54 -10.62 -3.50
N ASP A 91 5.59 -10.95 -4.38
CA ASP A 91 5.53 -12.20 -5.15
C ASP A 91 5.70 -11.98 -6.67
N GLY A 92 6.06 -10.76 -7.09
CA GLY A 92 6.19 -10.39 -8.50
C GLY A 92 4.90 -9.97 -9.20
N SER A 93 3.74 -9.97 -8.52
CA SER A 93 2.45 -9.57 -9.12
C SER A 93 2.45 -8.15 -9.71
N HIS A 94 3.35 -7.27 -9.26
CA HIS A 94 3.52 -5.93 -9.79
C HIS A 94 4.03 -5.88 -11.25
N LEU A 95 4.73 -6.94 -11.70
CA LEU A 95 5.24 -7.02 -13.08
C LEU A 95 4.11 -7.16 -14.11
N ARG A 96 3.03 -7.87 -13.75
CA ARG A 96 1.84 -8.00 -14.59
C ARG A 96 1.10 -6.67 -14.77
N LEU A 97 1.12 -5.82 -13.73
CA LEU A 97 0.57 -4.46 -13.82
C LEU A 97 1.41 -3.58 -14.75
N TRP A 98 2.74 -3.75 -14.73
CA TRP A 98 3.66 -3.04 -15.61
C TRP A 98 3.49 -3.43 -17.08
N GLU A 99 3.20 -4.71 -17.38
CA GLU A 99 2.85 -5.16 -18.73
C GLU A 99 1.50 -4.62 -19.21
N ALA A 100 0.46 -4.74 -18.38
CA ALA A 100 -0.86 -4.21 -18.72
C ALA A 100 -0.83 -2.69 -18.99
N GLY A 101 -0.03 -1.93 -18.24
CA GLY A 101 0.14 -0.49 -18.44
C GLY A 101 1.01 -0.09 -19.64
N ARG A 102 1.87 -0.99 -20.16
CA ARG A 102 2.63 -0.75 -21.41
C ARG A 102 1.79 -1.02 -22.65
N GLY A 103 0.77 -1.87 -22.57
CA GLY A 103 -0.21 -2.09 -23.65
C GLY A 103 -1.12 -0.88 -23.88
N ALA A 104 -1.37 -0.05 -22.87
CA ALA A 104 -2.18 1.16 -22.98
C ALA A 104 -1.42 2.38 -23.55
N ARG A 105 -0.13 2.22 -23.91
CA ARG A 105 0.74 3.27 -24.50
C ARG A 105 1.24 2.90 -25.91
N ARG A 106 0.51 2.04 -26.61
CA ARG A 106 0.69 1.77 -28.04
C ARG A 106 -0.59 2.10 -28.77
#